data_AF-A0AAV8W1K3-F1
#
_entry.id   AF-A0AAV8W1K3-F1
#
_cell.length_a   1.000
_cell.length_b   1.000
_cell.length_c   1.000
_cell.angle_alpha   90.00
_cell.angle_beta   90.00
_cell.angle_gamma   90.00
#
_symmetry.space_group_name_H-M   'P 1'
#
loop_
_entity.id
_entity.type
_entity.pdbx_description
1 polymer ?
#
loop_
_entity_poly.entity_id
_entity_poly.type
_entity_poly.pdbx_seq_one_letter_code
_entity_poly.pdbx_strand_id
1 'polypeptide(L)'
;MGVCRTLVAIDGFNAFFYPHTRVFKEKKEVVPPNKVTLTEGFLNVTKFDWCNSVVVLTVDEIAIAEKDHISHLPRYLLGKEGFEHLDPFVPIAVPEYSPKELLSCMNYYRDRKWVQPIEGLDDEMSFVSGNNPYKLMNLCAPL
;
A
#
# COMPACT_ATOMS: atom_id res chain seq x y z
N MET A 1 3.34 -30.80 14.68
CA MET A 1 3.52 -29.83 13.56
C MET A 1 2.21 -29.05 13.40
N GLY A 2 2.31 -27.75 13.07
CA GLY A 2 1.30 -26.72 13.36
C GLY A 2 -0.12 -27.00 12.84
N VAL A 3 -1.11 -26.85 13.71
CA VAL A 3 -2.53 -27.18 13.47
C VAL A 3 -3.24 -26.08 12.67
N CYS A 4 -2.73 -24.85 12.69
CA CYS A 4 -3.32 -23.70 12.00
C CYS A 4 -2.51 -23.32 10.75
N ARG A 5 -3.20 -22.98 9.66
CA ARG A 5 -2.62 -22.31 8.50
C ARG A 5 -2.82 -20.81 8.66
N THR A 6 -1.74 -20.03 8.57
CA THR A 6 -1.76 -18.60 8.92
C THR A 6 -1.46 -17.73 7.70
N LEU A 7 -2.29 -16.71 7.46
CA LEU A 7 -1.98 -15.62 6.53
C LEU A 7 -1.58 -14.39 7.35
N VAL A 8 -0.40 -13.85 7.08
CA VAL A 8 0.05 -12.55 7.62
C VAL A 8 -0.11 -11.54 6.50
N ALA A 9 -0.99 -10.56 6.68
CA ALA A 9 -1.18 -9.45 5.76
C ALA A 9 -0.84 -8.14 6.49
N ILE A 10 0.15 -7.39 6.00
CA ILE A 10 0.55 -6.10 6.60
C ILE A 10 0.55 -5.05 5.50
N ASP A 11 -0.20 -3.97 5.76
CA ASP A 11 -0.24 -2.80 4.92
C ASP A 11 0.79 -1.75 5.35
N GLY A 12 1.42 -1.05 4.41
CA GLY A 12 2.41 0.00 4.69
C GLY A 12 3.64 -0.49 5.48
N PHE A 13 4.14 -1.69 5.17
CA PHE A 13 5.22 -2.35 5.92
C PHE A 13 6.51 -1.51 6.03
N ASN A 14 6.76 -0.66 5.03
CA ASN A 14 7.89 0.28 5.02
C ASN A 14 7.89 1.28 6.19
N ALA A 15 6.76 1.52 6.86
CA ALA A 15 6.69 2.38 8.04
C ALA A 15 7.60 1.90 9.20
N PHE A 16 7.87 0.59 9.29
CA PHE A 16 8.77 0.04 10.33
C PHE A 16 10.24 0.42 10.15
N PHE A 17 10.63 0.82 8.93
CA PHE A 17 12.00 1.21 8.57
C PHE A 17 12.15 2.71 8.34
N TYR A 18 11.05 3.45 8.33
CA TYR A 18 11.07 4.90 8.17
C TYR A 18 11.56 5.57 9.48
N PRO A 19 12.57 6.48 9.44
CA PRO A 19 13.25 6.96 10.65
C PRO A 19 12.38 7.81 11.59
N HIS A 20 11.23 8.31 11.12
CA HIS A 20 10.36 9.19 11.88
C HIS A 20 9.02 8.52 12.16
N THR A 21 8.54 8.66 13.39
CA THR A 21 7.16 8.29 13.74
C THR A 21 6.40 9.53 14.22
N ARG A 22 5.09 9.36 14.45
CA ARG A 22 4.24 10.34 15.11
C ARG A 22 4.07 10.05 16.61
N VAL A 23 4.94 9.22 17.18
CA VAL A 23 4.94 8.87 18.60
C VAL A 23 5.93 9.78 19.32
N PHE A 24 5.48 10.37 20.43
CA PHE A 24 6.27 11.32 21.21
C PHE A 24 6.34 10.89 22.67
N LYS A 25 7.49 11.11 23.30
CA LYS A 25 7.60 11.06 24.78
C LYS A 25 6.97 12.31 25.40
N GLU A 26 6.86 12.32 26.73
CA GLU A 26 6.36 13.48 27.51
C GLU A 26 7.07 14.80 27.17
N LYS A 27 8.38 14.74 26.88
CA LYS A 27 9.20 15.90 26.48
C LYS A 27 9.09 16.28 25.00
N LYS A 28 8.14 15.71 24.25
CA LYS A 28 7.96 15.89 22.79
C LYS A 28 9.15 15.41 21.94
N GLU A 29 9.95 14.50 22.48
CA GLU A 29 10.97 13.80 21.70
C GLU A 29 10.30 12.73 20.82
N VAL A 30 10.63 12.70 19.53
CA VAL A 30 10.15 11.68 18.59
C VAL A 30 10.73 10.31 18.98
N VAL A 31 9.87 9.29 18.98
CA VAL A 31 10.26 7.90 19.24
C VAL A 31 10.47 7.19 17.90
N PRO A 32 11.66 6.66 17.58
CA PRO A 32 11.87 5.92 16.34
C PRO A 32 11.13 4.56 16.35
N PRO A 33 10.85 3.94 15.19
CA PRO A 33 10.06 2.71 15.13
C PRO A 33 10.64 1.56 15.95
N ASN A 34 11.97 1.42 16.00
CA ASN A 34 12.67 0.38 16.76
C ASN A 34 12.55 0.53 18.29
N LYS A 35 11.97 1.63 18.79
CA LYS A 35 11.64 1.83 20.21
C LYS A 35 10.16 1.59 20.51
N VAL A 36 9.36 1.26 19.51
CA VAL A 36 7.96 0.85 19.66
C VAL A 36 7.91 -0.67 19.73
N THR A 37 7.44 -1.23 20.86
CA THR A 37 7.43 -2.68 21.11
C THR A 37 6.72 -3.49 20.02
N LEU A 38 5.66 -2.94 19.42
CA LEU A 38 4.92 -3.61 18.35
C LEU A 38 5.76 -3.83 17.09
N THR A 39 6.71 -2.94 16.79
CA THR A 39 7.59 -3.04 15.62
C THR A 39 8.34 -4.36 15.62
N GLU A 40 8.93 -4.73 16.76
CA GLU A 40 9.67 -6.00 16.87
C GLU A 40 8.77 -7.22 16.63
N GLY A 41 7.54 -7.20 17.14
CA GLY A 41 6.56 -8.26 16.88
C GLY A 41 6.24 -8.43 15.39
N PHE A 42 5.98 -7.33 14.68
CA PHE A 42 5.71 -7.36 13.24
C PHE A 42 6.93 -7.73 12.39
N LEU A 43 8.13 -7.31 12.79
CA LEU A 43 9.36 -7.74 12.12
C LEU A 43 9.64 -9.22 12.35
N ASN A 44 9.36 -9.74 13.55
CA ASN A 44 9.56 -11.16 13.84
C ASN A 44 8.58 -12.06 13.10
N VAL A 45 7.29 -11.69 13.01
CA VAL A 45 6.29 -12.52 12.32
C VAL A 45 6.51 -12.59 10.80
N THR A 46 7.24 -11.63 10.23
CA THR A 46 7.58 -11.59 8.79
C THR A 46 8.84 -12.36 8.43
N LYS A 47 9.58 -12.89 9.41
CA LYS A 47 10.71 -13.79 9.15
C LYS A 47 10.21 -15.11 8.57
N PHE A 48 11.07 -15.75 7.77
CA PHE A 48 10.80 -17.05 7.14
C PHE A 48 11.21 -18.26 8.02
N ASP A 49 11.42 -18.06 9.31
CA ASP A 49 11.91 -19.06 10.28
C ASP A 49 10.79 -19.92 10.90
N TRP A 50 9.57 -19.86 10.35
CA TRP A 50 8.42 -20.64 10.77
C TRP A 50 7.62 -21.18 9.57
N CYS A 51 6.72 -22.13 9.82
CA CYS A 51 6.02 -22.89 8.77
C CYS A 51 4.49 -22.80 8.88
N ASN A 52 3.81 -23.33 7.85
CA ASN A 52 2.35 -23.28 7.69
C ASN A 52 1.78 -21.86 7.53
N SER A 53 2.54 -20.99 6.87
CA SER A 53 2.12 -19.62 6.65
C SER A 53 2.48 -19.06 5.28
N VAL A 54 1.78 -17.98 4.95
CA VAL A 54 2.09 -17.08 3.83
C VAL A 54 2.11 -15.66 4.40
N VAL A 55 3.13 -14.89 4.01
CA VAL A 55 3.28 -13.48 4.38
C VAL A 55 3.08 -12.65 3.12
N VAL A 56 2.11 -11.73 3.16
CA VAL A 56 1.80 -10.78 2.08
C VAL A 56 1.95 -9.38 2.65
N LEU A 57 2.84 -8.60 2.04
CA LEU A 57 3.19 -7.25 2.50
C LEU A 57 2.94 -6.27 1.37
N THR A 58 2.47 -5.08 1.71
CA THR A 58 2.48 -3.92 0.80
C THR A 58 3.49 -2.89 1.31
N VAL A 59 4.03 -2.13 0.36
CA VAL A 59 4.74 -0.88 0.64
C VAL A 59 3.88 0.26 0.13
N ASP A 60 3.85 1.37 0.86
CA ASP A 60 2.98 2.50 0.58
C ASP A 60 3.75 3.81 0.75
N GLU A 61 3.64 4.70 -0.22
CA GLU A 61 4.19 6.06 -0.14
C GLU A 61 3.47 6.84 0.98
N ILE A 62 2.16 6.66 1.14
CA ILE A 62 1.34 7.39 2.13
C ILE A 62 1.69 6.97 3.57
N ALA A 63 2.32 5.82 3.77
CA ALA A 63 2.80 5.36 5.06
C ALA A 63 4.01 6.18 5.61
N ILE A 64 4.63 7.02 4.77
CA ILE A 64 5.73 7.92 5.15
C ILE A 64 5.34 9.39 4.96
N ALA A 65 6.19 10.32 5.42
CA ALA A 65 5.90 11.75 5.30
C ALA A 65 5.84 12.19 3.83
N GLU A 66 4.89 13.07 3.50
CA GLU A 66 4.62 13.56 2.14
C GLU A 66 5.87 14.12 1.42
N LYS A 67 6.74 14.82 2.16
CA LYS A 67 8.01 15.35 1.65
C LYS A 67 8.96 14.27 1.10
N ASP A 68 8.76 13.02 1.50
CA ASP A 68 9.61 11.88 1.15
C ASP A 68 8.91 10.95 0.13
N HIS A 69 7.79 11.37 -0.48
CA HIS A 69 7.08 10.66 -1.56
C HIS A 69 7.83 10.83 -2.91
N ILE A 70 9.05 10.30 -2.98
CA ILE A 70 9.93 10.43 -4.16
C ILE A 70 9.78 9.24 -5.11
N SER A 71 9.53 8.03 -4.58
CA SER A 71 9.44 6.81 -5.38
C SER A 71 8.63 5.72 -4.68
N HIS A 72 7.76 5.07 -5.44
CA HIS A 72 7.00 3.88 -5.01
C HIS A 72 7.82 2.58 -5.02
N LEU A 73 9.09 2.59 -5.45
CA LEU A 73 9.87 1.37 -5.60
C LEU A 73 10.21 0.76 -4.22
N PRO A 74 10.08 -0.58 -4.04
CA PRO A 74 10.30 -1.21 -2.73
C PRO A 74 11.67 -0.91 -2.12
N ARG A 75 12.74 -0.87 -2.93
CA ARG A 75 14.09 -0.58 -2.44
C ARG A 75 14.24 0.85 -1.90
N TYR A 76 13.49 1.80 -2.45
CA TYR A 76 13.47 3.17 -1.96
C TYR A 76 12.67 3.23 -0.64
N LEU A 77 11.44 2.70 -0.64
CA LEU A 77 10.54 2.78 0.52
C LEU A 77 11.05 2.00 1.73
N LEU A 78 11.64 0.81 1.53
CA LEU A 78 12.16 -0.04 2.61
C LEU A 78 13.56 0.38 3.08
N GLY A 79 14.27 1.18 2.28
CA GLY A 79 15.69 1.41 2.47
C GLY A 79 16.51 0.12 2.44
N LYS A 80 17.76 0.19 2.91
CA LYS A 80 18.66 -0.96 2.96
C LYS A 80 18.17 -2.01 3.96
N GLU A 81 17.87 -1.59 5.19
CA GLU A 81 17.53 -2.50 6.29
C GLU A 81 16.24 -3.28 6.02
N GLY A 82 15.19 -2.62 5.53
CA GLY A 82 13.93 -3.30 5.23
C GLY A 82 14.00 -4.21 4.03
N PHE A 83 14.82 -3.86 3.03
CA PHE A 83 15.04 -4.72 1.87
C PHE A 83 15.83 -5.98 2.25
N GLU A 84 16.89 -5.84 3.05
CA GLU A 84 17.69 -6.97 3.57
C GLU A 84 16.89 -7.85 4.54
N HIS A 85 15.97 -7.28 5.33
CA HIS A 85 15.08 -8.04 6.21
C HIS A 85 14.15 -8.99 5.46
N LEU A 86 13.73 -8.63 4.24
CA LEU A 86 12.83 -9.43 3.41
C LEU A 86 13.56 -10.34 2.42
N ASP A 87 14.87 -10.20 2.21
CA ASP A 87 15.60 -10.94 1.19
C ASP A 87 15.76 -12.43 1.60
N PRO A 88 15.32 -13.41 0.78
CA PRO A 88 14.64 -13.29 -0.51
C PRO A 88 13.11 -13.16 -0.42
N PHE A 89 12.54 -12.31 -1.28
CA PHE A 89 11.08 -12.17 -1.45
C PHE A 89 10.67 -12.11 -2.92
N VAL A 90 9.38 -12.27 -3.19
CA VAL A 90 8.79 -12.16 -4.54
C VAL A 90 8.12 -10.78 -4.68
N PRO A 91 8.70 -9.83 -5.44
CA PRO A 91 8.05 -8.54 -5.69
C PRO A 91 6.87 -8.71 -6.66
N ILE A 92 5.74 -8.09 -6.34
CA ILE A 92 4.54 -8.06 -7.20
C ILE A 92 4.22 -6.59 -7.50
N ALA A 93 4.27 -6.22 -8.77
CA ALA A 93 3.89 -4.88 -9.22
C ALA A 93 2.36 -4.81 -9.41
N VAL A 94 1.76 -3.71 -8.95
CA VAL A 94 0.33 -3.40 -9.15
C VAL A 94 0.26 -2.16 -10.05
N PRO A 95 -0.01 -2.32 -11.36
CA PRO A 95 -0.11 -1.19 -12.27
C PRO A 95 -1.47 -0.49 -12.16
N GLU A 96 -1.61 0.62 -12.88
CA GLU A 96 -2.87 1.29 -13.15
C GLU A 96 -3.85 0.37 -13.91
N TYR A 97 -5.11 0.79 -13.98
CA TYR A 97 -6.12 0.01 -14.69
C TYR A 97 -5.78 -0.19 -16.16
N SER A 98 -5.95 -1.42 -16.62
CA SER A 98 -6.11 -1.70 -18.04
C SER A 98 -7.42 -1.09 -18.57
N PRO A 99 -7.56 -0.90 -19.89
CA PRO A 99 -8.80 -0.38 -20.48
C PRO A 99 -10.04 -1.20 -20.09
N LYS A 100 -9.90 -2.51 -19.94
CA LYS A 100 -11.01 -3.41 -19.54
C LYS A 100 -11.40 -3.20 -18.07
N GLU A 101 -10.44 -3.00 -17.18
CA GLU A 101 -10.70 -2.76 -15.76
C GLU A 101 -11.35 -1.40 -15.56
N LEU A 102 -10.89 -0.35 -16.25
CA LEU A 102 -11.50 0.98 -16.20
C LEU A 102 -12.95 0.92 -16.69
N LEU A 103 -13.20 0.31 -17.85
CA LEU A 103 -14.56 0.15 -18.39
C LEU A 103 -15.45 -0.62 -17.41
N SER A 104 -14.93 -1.69 -16.80
CA SER A 104 -15.66 -2.46 -15.79
C SER A 104 -15.99 -1.63 -14.55
N CYS A 105 -15.06 -0.79 -14.10
CA CYS A 105 -15.25 0.11 -12.97
C CYS A 105 -16.29 1.21 -13.27
N MET A 106 -16.24 1.82 -14.45
CA MET A 106 -17.23 2.82 -14.88
C MET A 106 -18.63 2.22 -15.02
N ASN A 107 -18.74 1.01 -15.56
CA ASN A 107 -20.01 0.28 -15.61
C ASN A 107 -20.55 -0.01 -14.22
N TYR A 108 -19.69 -0.41 -13.28
CA TYR A 108 -20.09 -0.57 -11.88
C TYR A 108 -20.62 0.74 -11.28
N TYR A 109 -19.97 1.88 -11.53
CA TYR A 109 -20.48 3.18 -11.06
C TYR A 109 -21.84 3.55 -11.66
N ARG A 110 -22.06 3.28 -12.94
CA ARG A 110 -23.38 3.47 -13.59
C ARG A 110 -24.46 2.57 -13.01
N ASP A 111 -24.14 1.29 -12.79
CA ASP A 111 -25.07 0.32 -12.21
C ASP A 111 -25.49 0.72 -10.79
N ARG A 112 -24.59 1.35 -10.03
CA ARG A 112 -24.86 1.92 -8.71
C ARG A 112 -25.54 3.29 -8.76
N LYS A 113 -25.83 3.82 -9.95
CA LYS A 113 -26.36 5.17 -10.19
C LYS A 113 -25.48 6.27 -9.58
N TRP A 114 -24.18 5.99 -9.47
CA TRP A 114 -23.20 6.95 -8.98
C TRP A 114 -22.82 7.91 -10.10
N VAL A 115 -22.52 7.38 -11.30
CA VAL A 115 -22.21 8.20 -12.48
C VAL A 115 -23.32 8.06 -13.52
N GLN A 116 -23.78 9.18 -14.09
CA GLN A 116 -24.76 9.16 -15.17
C GLN A 116 -24.11 8.70 -16.50
N PRO A 117 -24.83 7.98 -17.37
CA PRO A 117 -24.30 7.59 -18.68
C PRO A 117 -24.21 8.80 -19.61
N ILE A 118 -23.01 9.35 -19.75
CA ILE A 118 -22.67 10.45 -20.66
C ILE A 118 -21.73 9.91 -21.73
N GLU A 119 -22.03 10.21 -22.99
CA GLU A 119 -21.20 9.81 -24.14
C GLU A 119 -19.81 10.45 -24.06
N GLY A 120 -18.75 9.66 -24.28
CA GLY A 120 -17.36 10.13 -24.23
C GLY A 120 -16.75 10.25 -22.83
N LEU A 121 -17.54 10.10 -21.75
CA LEU A 121 -17.05 10.27 -20.38
C LEU A 121 -15.95 9.27 -19.99
N ASP A 122 -16.02 8.03 -20.47
CA ASP A 122 -15.03 6.99 -20.12
C ASP A 122 -13.64 7.32 -20.68
N ASP A 123 -13.58 7.88 -21.88
CA ASP A 123 -12.33 8.29 -22.52
C ASP A 123 -11.73 9.51 -21.80
N GLU A 124 -12.57 10.48 -21.42
CA GLU A 124 -12.13 11.64 -20.64
C GLU A 124 -11.64 11.21 -19.25
N MET A 125 -12.38 10.34 -18.56
CA MET A 125 -11.99 9.82 -17.24
C MET A 125 -10.70 9.00 -17.31
N SER A 126 -10.54 8.18 -18.35
CA SER A 126 -9.29 7.46 -18.61
C SER A 126 -8.11 8.43 -18.79
N PHE A 127 -8.29 9.48 -19.58
CA PHE A 127 -7.25 10.47 -19.84
C PHE A 127 -6.87 11.28 -18.59
N VAL A 128 -7.85 11.85 -17.89
CA VAL A 128 -7.60 12.75 -16.74
C VAL A 128 -7.12 11.99 -15.51
N SER A 129 -7.62 10.78 -15.27
CA SER A 129 -7.13 9.94 -14.17
C SER A 129 -5.78 9.30 -14.47
N GLY A 130 -5.39 9.20 -15.75
CA GLY A 130 -4.25 8.38 -16.18
C GLY A 130 -4.46 6.90 -15.85
N ASN A 131 -5.71 6.44 -15.89
CA ASN A 131 -6.16 5.12 -15.43
C ASN A 131 -5.84 4.79 -13.96
N ASN A 132 -5.45 5.78 -13.16
CA ASN A 132 -5.17 5.56 -11.75
C ASN A 132 -6.50 5.35 -10.97
N PRO A 133 -6.67 4.22 -10.26
CA PRO A 133 -7.92 3.89 -9.58
C PRO A 133 -8.38 4.94 -8.55
N TYR A 134 -7.45 5.46 -7.75
CA TYR A 134 -7.73 6.44 -6.72
C TYR A 134 -8.13 7.79 -7.31
N LYS A 135 -7.40 8.25 -8.35
CA LYS A 135 -7.77 9.48 -9.07
C LYS A 135 -9.13 9.35 -9.76
N LEU A 136 -9.40 8.21 -10.41
CA LEU A 136 -10.69 7.95 -11.05
C LEU A 136 -11.84 8.04 -10.05
N MET A 137 -11.70 7.39 -8.89
CA MET A 137 -12.70 7.47 -7.82
C MET A 137 -12.94 8.92 -7.37
N ASN A 138 -11.88 9.70 -7.13
CA ASN A 138 -12.01 11.10 -6.70
C ASN A 138 -12.66 11.99 -7.76
N LEU A 139 -12.37 11.77 -9.05
CA LEU A 139 -12.99 12.50 -10.16
C LEU A 139 -14.46 12.13 -10.33
N CYS A 140 -14.83 10.88 -10.07
CA CYS A 140 -16.22 10.43 -10.15
C CYS A 140 -17.03 10.73 -8.89
N ALA A 141 -16.39 10.97 -7.74
CA ALA A 141 -17.07 11.23 -6.48
C ALA A 141 -18.10 12.39 -6.51
N PRO A 142 -17.86 13.52 -7.21
CA PRO A 142 -18.83 14.61 -7.31
C PRO A 142 -19.81 14.52 -8.51
N LEU A 143 -19.75 13.47 -9.33
CA LEU A 143 -20.56 13.34 -10.57
C LEU A 143 -21.96 12.77 -10.34
#